data_AF-A0A1Y5MVZ7-F1
#
_entry.id   AF-A0A1Y5MVZ7-F1
#
_cell.length_a   1.000
_cell.length_b   1.000
_cell.length_c   1.000
_cell.angle_alpha   90.00
_cell.angle_beta   90.00
_cell.angle_gamma   90.00
#
_symmetry.space_group_name_H-M   'P 1'
#
loop_
_entity.id
_entity.type
_entity.pdbx_description
1 polymer ?
#
loop_
_entity_poly.entity_id
_entity_poly.type
_entity_poly.pdbx_seq_one_letter_code
_entity_poly.pdbx_strand_id
1 'polypeptide(L)'
;MIIKNTFRGAIVLFIQLEQGSAGYSLYQGYNFIGMSGKTFCGYSERLNKYNGLFLTTILDLERNKFSYGRSWTGDRLLKTNILLPAIKINETDFEPDWDFMENYIKTLKFANII
;
A
#
# COMPACT_ATOMS: atom_id res chain seq x y z
N MET A 1 18.79 -13.50 -22.03
CA MET A 1 18.90 -12.26 -21.24
C MET A 1 18.31 -12.53 -19.86
N ILE A 2 19.05 -12.32 -18.76
CA ILE A 2 18.55 -12.56 -17.39
C ILE A 2 18.18 -11.20 -16.77
N ILE A 3 16.92 -11.02 -16.44
CA ILE A 3 16.42 -9.82 -15.78
C ILE A 3 16.47 -10.05 -14.26
N LYS A 4 17.18 -9.18 -13.53
CA LYS A 4 17.23 -9.18 -12.06
C LYS A 4 16.18 -8.21 -11.50
N ASN A 5 15.77 -8.42 -10.25
CA ASN A 5 14.84 -7.55 -9.50
C ASN A 5 13.40 -7.51 -10.02
N THR A 6 12.86 -8.69 -10.34
CA THR A 6 11.43 -8.87 -10.59
C THR A 6 10.66 -9.00 -9.28
N PHE A 7 9.62 -8.21 -9.12
CA PHE A 7 8.70 -8.25 -7.99
C PHE A 7 7.37 -8.90 -8.44
N ARG A 8 6.75 -9.67 -7.53
CA ARG A 8 5.42 -10.22 -7.77
C ARG A 8 4.36 -9.13 -7.61
N GLY A 9 3.31 -9.19 -8.42
CA GLY A 9 2.14 -8.32 -8.29
C GLY A 9 1.33 -8.60 -7.02
N ALA A 10 0.21 -7.89 -6.89
CA ALA A 10 -0.61 -7.83 -5.68
C ALA A 10 0.19 -7.34 -4.47
N ILE A 11 0.68 -6.11 -4.56
CA ILE A 11 1.48 -5.45 -3.51
C ILE A 11 1.04 -4.00 -3.30
N VAL A 12 1.46 -3.43 -2.17
CA VAL A 12 1.50 -1.97 -1.96
C VAL A 12 2.94 -1.50 -2.14
N LEU A 13 3.20 -0.69 -3.15
CA LEU A 13 4.47 -0.04 -3.43
C LEU A 13 4.58 1.28 -2.65
N PHE A 14 5.70 1.50 -1.98
CA PHE A 14 6.01 2.75 -1.29
C PHE A 14 7.03 3.57 -2.08
N ILE A 15 6.64 4.78 -2.50
CA ILE A 15 7.52 5.68 -3.24
C ILE A 15 8.31 6.55 -2.25
N GLN A 16 9.62 6.40 -2.29
CA GLN A 16 10.53 7.01 -1.32
C GLN A 16 11.31 8.19 -1.85
N LEU A 17 11.49 8.23 -3.16
CA LEU A 17 12.40 9.14 -3.86
C LEU A 17 11.60 9.97 -4.87
N GLU A 18 12.30 10.96 -5.43
CA GLU A 18 11.80 11.94 -6.40
C GLU A 18 11.06 13.14 -5.78
N GLN A 19 11.26 14.29 -6.44
CA GLN A 19 10.56 15.53 -6.15
C GLN A 19 9.14 15.42 -6.72
N GLY A 20 8.15 15.32 -5.84
CA GLY A 20 6.74 15.26 -6.20
C GLY A 20 6.05 13.96 -5.81
N SER A 21 6.74 12.82 -5.83
CA SER A 21 6.15 11.51 -5.55
C SER A 21 6.60 10.89 -4.21
N ALA A 22 7.56 11.49 -3.50
CA ALA A 22 7.96 11.04 -2.16
C ALA A 22 6.76 10.99 -1.21
N GLY A 23 6.59 9.83 -0.55
CA GLY A 23 5.50 9.60 0.41
C GLY A 23 4.22 9.04 -0.20
N TYR A 24 4.16 8.75 -1.50
CA TYR A 24 3.02 8.07 -2.11
C TYR A 24 3.05 6.56 -1.89
N SER A 25 1.86 5.97 -1.80
CA SER A 25 1.63 4.53 -1.89
C SER A 25 0.81 4.18 -3.12
N LEU A 26 1.18 3.08 -3.81
CA LEU A 26 0.47 2.59 -4.98
C LEU A 26 0.14 1.11 -4.85
N TYR A 27 -1.02 0.69 -5.34
CA TYR A 27 -1.29 -0.72 -5.51
C TYR A 27 -0.72 -1.18 -6.86
N GLN A 28 0.12 -2.21 -6.84
CA GLN A 28 0.70 -2.78 -8.05
C GLN A 28 0.22 -4.22 -8.23
N GLY A 29 -0.77 -4.38 -9.12
CA GLY A 29 -1.44 -5.67 -9.37
C GLY A 29 -0.63 -6.65 -10.24
N TYR A 30 0.34 -6.16 -11.02
CA TYR A 30 1.10 -6.97 -11.97
C TYR A 30 2.58 -7.06 -11.58
N ASN A 31 3.22 -8.15 -11.99
CA ASN A 31 4.67 -8.29 -11.86
C ASN A 31 5.38 -7.14 -12.57
N PHE A 32 6.45 -6.63 -11.96
CA PHE A 32 7.20 -5.50 -12.49
C PHE A 32 8.68 -5.60 -12.10
N ILE A 33 9.50 -4.76 -12.73
CA ILE A 33 10.92 -4.65 -12.41
C ILE A 33 11.09 -3.39 -11.56
N GLY A 34 11.61 -3.59 -10.34
CA GLY A 34 11.89 -2.49 -9.41
C GLY A 34 13.36 -2.07 -9.43
N MET A 35 13.62 -0.87 -8.92
CA MET A 35 14.98 -0.37 -8.73
C MET A 35 15.60 -1.01 -7.49
N SER A 36 16.80 -1.58 -7.65
CA SER A 36 17.52 -2.28 -6.58
C SER A 36 17.71 -1.40 -5.34
N GLY A 37 17.23 -1.86 -4.18
CA GLY A 37 17.40 -1.15 -2.91
C GLY A 37 16.61 0.15 -2.75
N LYS A 38 15.75 0.48 -3.72
CA LYS A 38 14.95 1.72 -3.74
C LYS A 38 13.45 1.47 -3.97
N THR A 39 13.07 0.22 -4.22
CA THR A 39 11.69 -0.24 -4.31
C THR A 39 11.33 -0.98 -3.03
N PHE A 40 10.32 -0.50 -2.32
CA PHE A 40 9.82 -1.09 -1.08
C PHE A 40 8.37 -1.49 -1.26
N CYS A 41 8.07 -2.74 -0.89
CA CYS A 41 6.78 -3.36 -1.16
C CYS A 41 6.21 -3.98 0.11
N GLY A 42 4.95 -3.70 0.40
CA GLY A 42 4.14 -4.41 1.38
C GLY A 42 3.40 -5.57 0.71
N TYR A 43 3.39 -6.71 1.37
CA TYR A 43 2.73 -7.94 0.92
C TYR A 43 1.72 -8.40 1.97
N SER A 44 0.60 -8.94 1.50
CA SER A 44 -0.37 -9.66 2.33
C SER A 44 -1.08 -10.69 1.46
N GLU A 45 -1.37 -11.87 2.01
CA GLU A 45 -2.10 -12.92 1.30
C GLU A 45 -3.56 -12.54 1.01
N ARG A 46 -4.12 -11.60 1.79
CA ARG A 46 -5.48 -11.08 1.61
C ARG A 46 -5.52 -9.87 0.66
N LEU A 47 -4.37 -9.38 0.20
CA LEU A 47 -4.30 -8.19 -0.64
C LEU A 47 -4.81 -8.49 -2.06
N ASN A 48 -5.77 -7.70 -2.49
CA ASN A 48 -6.28 -7.68 -3.85
C ASN A 48 -6.40 -6.23 -4.35
N LYS A 49 -6.90 -6.07 -5.56
CA LYS A 49 -7.01 -4.77 -6.20
C LYS A 49 -7.87 -3.77 -5.43
N TYR A 50 -9.01 -4.22 -4.90
CA TYR A 50 -9.97 -3.33 -4.25
C TYR A 50 -9.48 -2.92 -2.87
N ASN A 51 -9.12 -3.87 -2.01
CA ASN A 51 -8.61 -3.53 -0.68
C ASN A 51 -7.22 -2.87 -0.75
N GLY A 52 -6.42 -3.14 -1.79
CA GLY A 52 -5.18 -2.43 -2.07
C GLY A 52 -5.39 -0.95 -2.38
N LEU A 53 -6.40 -0.62 -3.21
CA LEU A 53 -6.77 0.78 -3.49
C LEU A 53 -7.28 1.49 -2.23
N PHE A 54 -8.03 0.79 -1.38
CA PHE A 54 -8.45 1.32 -0.08
C PHE A 54 -7.23 1.67 0.78
N LEU A 55 -6.31 0.71 0.95
CA LEU A 55 -5.10 0.89 1.76
C LEU A 55 -4.24 2.05 1.25
N THR A 56 -4.02 2.15 -0.06
CA THR A 56 -3.21 3.23 -0.63
C THR A 56 -3.86 4.59 -0.40
N THR A 57 -5.18 4.67 -0.48
CA THR A 57 -5.92 5.91 -0.19
C THR A 57 -5.71 6.36 1.26
N ILE A 58 -5.75 5.43 2.22
CA ILE A 58 -5.48 5.75 3.63
C ILE A 58 -4.00 6.12 3.86
N LEU A 59 -3.08 5.36 3.27
CA LEU A 59 -1.64 5.62 3.36
C LEU A 59 -1.26 6.99 2.80
N ASP A 60 -1.89 7.42 1.71
CA ASP A 60 -1.62 8.73 1.11
C ASP A 60 -2.02 9.91 2.02
N LEU A 61 -2.86 9.70 3.04
CA LEU A 61 -3.14 10.72 4.06
C LEU A 61 -1.91 11.02 4.93
N GLU A 62 -0.98 10.08 5.05
CA GLU A 62 0.26 10.23 5.81
C GLU A 62 1.34 11.00 5.02
N ARG A 63 1.12 11.21 3.72
CA ARG A 63 2.10 11.82 2.80
C ARG A 63 2.62 13.17 3.26
N ASN A 64 1.79 14.00 3.89
CA ASN A 64 2.18 15.33 4.37
C ASN A 64 3.36 15.31 5.36
N LYS A 65 3.69 14.14 5.94
CA LYS A 65 4.83 13.93 6.84
C LYS A 65 6.14 13.68 6.11
N PHE A 66 6.11 13.49 4.79
CA PHE A 66 7.25 13.10 3.97
C PHE A 66 7.49 14.10 2.84
N SER A 67 8.77 14.26 2.49
CA SER A 67 9.21 15.12 1.40
C SER A 67 10.55 14.62 0.88
N TYR A 68 11.10 15.25 -0.16
CA TYR A 68 12.44 14.89 -0.65
C TYR A 68 13.51 14.94 0.45
N GLY A 69 13.50 15.97 1.31
CA GLY A 69 14.43 16.08 2.44
C GLY A 69 14.08 15.16 3.63
N ARG A 70 12.88 14.55 3.61
CA ARG A 70 12.37 13.66 4.66
C ARG A 70 11.70 12.44 4.03
N SER A 71 12.53 11.58 3.43
CA SER A 71 12.05 10.39 2.72
C SER A 71 11.35 9.38 3.63
N TRP A 72 10.41 8.65 3.04
CA TRP A 72 9.61 7.60 3.69
C TRP A 72 10.34 6.25 3.68
N THR A 73 11.43 6.13 4.45
CA THR A 73 12.35 4.98 4.40
C THR A 73 12.59 4.36 5.77
N GLY A 74 12.93 3.06 5.80
CA GLY A 74 13.41 2.36 7.00
C GLY A 74 12.46 2.50 8.19
N ASP A 75 13.00 2.92 9.32
CA ASP A 75 12.25 3.14 10.57
C ASP A 75 11.02 4.04 10.43
N ARG A 76 11.07 5.05 9.54
CA ARG A 76 9.93 5.95 9.38
C ARG A 76 8.74 5.24 8.74
N LEU A 77 9.01 4.40 7.74
CA LEU A 77 8.00 3.55 7.13
C LEU A 77 7.43 2.56 8.16
N LEU A 78 8.29 1.89 8.91
CA LEU A 78 7.89 0.91 9.94
C LEU A 78 7.10 1.52 11.11
N LYS A 79 7.35 2.81 11.43
CA LYS A 79 6.63 3.55 12.48
C LYS A 79 5.38 4.28 11.98
N THR A 80 5.09 4.21 10.67
CA THR A 80 3.89 4.83 10.11
C THR A 80 2.69 3.97 10.47
N ASN A 81 1.85 4.47 11.37
CA ASN A 81 0.61 3.79 11.76
C ASN A 81 -0.56 4.42 11.00
N ILE A 82 -1.41 3.56 10.45
CA ILE A 82 -2.67 3.95 9.82
C ILE A 82 -3.84 3.34 10.59
N LEU A 83 -4.99 4.01 10.55
CA LEU A 83 -6.23 3.46 11.09
C LEU A 83 -6.97 2.72 9.98
N LEU A 84 -7.41 1.51 10.29
CA LEU A 84 -8.17 0.65 9.38
C LEU A 84 -9.48 0.22 10.02
N PRO A 85 -10.52 -0.06 9.22
CA PRO A 85 -11.66 -0.82 9.71
C PRO A 85 -11.15 -2.17 10.24
N ALA A 86 -11.74 -2.63 11.33
CA ALA A 86 -11.27 -3.82 12.01
C ALA A 86 -12.43 -4.69 12.50
N ILE A 87 -12.22 -6.00 12.42
CA ILE A 87 -13.10 -7.00 13.01
C ILE A 87 -12.49 -7.54 14.27
N LYS A 88 -13.35 -7.79 15.25
CA LYS A 88 -12.97 -8.38 16.53
C LYS A 88 -12.72 -9.87 16.34
N ILE A 89 -11.51 -10.35 16.64
CA ILE A 89 -11.16 -11.78 16.56
C ILE A 89 -11.54 -12.47 17.88
N ASN A 90 -11.27 -11.79 18.99
CA ASN A 90 -11.60 -12.24 20.35
C ASN A 90 -11.80 -11.02 21.26
N GLU A 91 -11.93 -11.19 22.57
CA GLU A 91 -12.24 -10.10 23.50
C GLU A 91 -11.27 -8.91 23.46
N THR A 92 -10.00 -9.14 23.15
CA THR A 92 -8.91 -8.15 23.22
C THR A 92 -8.26 -7.84 21.88
N ASP A 93 -8.42 -8.72 20.87
CA ASP A 93 -7.70 -8.65 19.60
C ASP A 93 -8.61 -8.30 18.43
N PHE A 94 -8.03 -7.57 17.47
CA PHE A 94 -8.66 -7.13 16.25
C PHE A 94 -7.75 -7.38 15.05
N GLU A 95 -8.34 -7.72 13.91
CA GLU A 95 -7.64 -7.72 12.62
C GLU A 95 -8.28 -6.71 11.66
N PRO A 96 -7.54 -6.21 10.66
CA PRO A 96 -8.13 -5.40 9.60
C PRO A 96 -9.28 -6.13 8.90
N ASP A 97 -10.39 -5.43 8.68
CA ASP A 97 -11.54 -5.95 7.95
C ASP A 97 -11.30 -5.81 6.44
N TRP A 98 -10.63 -6.81 5.86
CA TRP A 98 -10.28 -6.83 4.44
C TRP A 98 -11.50 -6.89 3.53
N ASP A 99 -12.56 -7.55 3.98
CA ASP A 99 -13.79 -7.74 3.20
C ASP A 99 -14.58 -6.44 3.16
N PHE A 100 -14.64 -5.70 4.27
CA PHE A 100 -15.18 -4.35 4.28
C PHE A 100 -14.40 -3.43 3.33
N MET A 101 -13.07 -3.42 3.40
CA MET A 101 -12.24 -2.57 2.53
C MET A 101 -12.50 -2.85 1.04
N GLU A 102 -12.58 -4.13 0.66
CA GLU A 102 -12.91 -4.53 -0.71
C GLU A 102 -14.33 -4.12 -1.11
N ASN A 103 -15.32 -4.46 -0.30
CA ASN A 103 -16.72 -4.18 -0.60
C ASN A 103 -16.99 -2.68 -0.67
N TYR A 104 -16.37 -1.89 0.20
CA TYR A 104 -16.48 -0.43 0.17
C TYR A 104 -16.06 0.13 -1.19
N ILE A 105 -14.87 -0.24 -1.68
CA ILE A 105 -14.41 0.22 -3.00
C ILE A 105 -15.36 -0.25 -4.11
N LYS A 106 -15.87 -1.48 -4.05
CA LYS A 106 -16.85 -2.01 -5.02
C LYS A 106 -18.18 -1.25 -5.03
N THR A 107 -18.56 -0.60 -3.93
CA THR A 107 -19.78 0.23 -3.88
C THR A 107 -19.61 1.62 -4.51
N LEU A 108 -18.37 2.07 -4.75
CA LEU A 108 -18.13 3.40 -5.32
C LEU A 108 -18.62 3.50 -6.77
N LYS A 109 -19.11 4.69 -7.12
CA LYS A 109 -19.44 5.02 -8.50
C LYS A 109 -18.18 4.81 -9.35
N PHE A 110 -18.27 4.01 -10.41
CA PHE A 110 -17.17 3.59 -11.29
C PHE A 110 -16.28 2.44 -10.78
N ALA A 111 -16.65 1.74 -9.71
CA ALA A 111 -15.91 0.54 -9.32
C ALA A 111 -15.88 -0.55 -10.40
N ASN A 112 -16.88 -0.56 -11.30
CA ASN A 112 -16.98 -1.50 -12.41
C ASN A 112 -15.95 -1.29 -13.53
N ILE A 113 -15.25 -0.14 -13.56
CA ILE A 113 -14.17 0.13 -14.52
C ILE A 113 -12.78 -0.03 -13.90
N ILE A 114 -12.70 -0.37 -12.61
CA ILE A 114 -11.46 -0.65 -11.91
C ILE A 114 -10.92 -1.96 -12.46
#